data_AF-A0A4P7RLB1-F1
#
_entry.id   AF-A0A4P7RLB1-F1
#
_cell.length_a   1.000
_cell.length_b   1.000
_cell.length_c   1.000
_cell.angle_alpha   90.00
_cell.angle_beta   90.00
_cell.angle_gamma   90.00
#
_symmetry.space_group_name_H-M   'P 1'
#
loop_
_entity.id
_entity.type
_entity.pdbx_description
1 polymer ?
#
loop_
_entity_poly.entity_id
_entity_poly.type
_entity_poly.pdbx_seq_one_letter_code
_entity_poly.pdbx_strand_id
1 'polypeptide(L)'
;MDSKPETPALSVRLTDPAPVIAVGILAWVVATAVVFSSGDRWADALPTCWTGVAVGVVGFTLFLIQRAAARRGSRTAQRGLT
;
A
#
# COMPACT_ATOMS: atom_id res chain seq x y z
N MET A 1 30.66 -16.30 22.30
CA MET A 1 29.33 -16.74 21.83
C MET A 1 28.45 -15.53 21.91
N ASP A 2 28.31 -14.83 20.79
CA ASP A 2 27.65 -13.53 20.71
C ASP A 2 26.14 -13.76 20.62
N SER A 3 25.43 -13.57 21.73
CA SER A 3 23.99 -13.71 21.80
C SER A 3 23.34 -12.45 21.22
N LYS A 4 23.03 -12.47 19.92
CA LYS A 4 22.24 -11.40 19.27
C LYS A 4 20.90 -11.30 20.03
N PRO A 5 20.52 -10.11 20.55
CA PRO A 5 19.26 -9.97 21.26
C PRO A 5 18.13 -10.40 20.33
N GLU A 6 17.33 -11.36 20.78
CA GLU A 6 16.18 -11.89 20.06
C GLU A 6 15.15 -10.76 19.99
N THR A 7 15.14 -10.03 18.86
CA THR A 7 14.16 -8.97 18.62
C THR A 7 12.78 -9.60 18.69
N PRO A 8 11.87 -9.11 19.56
CA PRO A 8 10.52 -9.65 19.66
C PRO A 8 9.91 -9.70 18.27
N ALA A 9 9.54 -10.88 17.79
CA ALA A 9 8.97 -11.05 16.47
C ALA A 9 7.66 -10.25 16.40
N LEU A 10 7.72 -9.05 15.80
CA LEU A 10 6.55 -8.23 15.53
C LEU A 10 5.58 -9.09 14.72
N SER A 11 4.32 -9.11 15.16
CA SER A 11 3.30 -9.94 14.51
C SER A 11 3.30 -9.63 13.01
N VAL A 12 3.24 -10.68 12.18
CA VAL A 12 3.25 -10.57 10.70
C VAL A 12 2.24 -9.53 10.19
N ARG A 13 1.16 -9.30 10.94
CA ARG A 13 0.11 -8.33 10.63
C ARG A 13 0.53 -6.86 10.77
N LEU A 14 1.50 -6.55 11.64
CA LEU A 14 2.10 -5.21 11.77
C LEU A 14 3.22 -4.98 10.74
N THR A 15 3.85 -6.06 10.25
CA THR A 15 4.96 -5.97 9.30
C THR A 15 4.51 -6.08 7.84
N ASP A 16 3.33 -6.63 7.56
CA ASP A 16 2.75 -6.63 6.21
C ASP A 16 2.25 -5.22 5.87
N PRO A 17 2.80 -4.53 4.87
CA PRO A 17 2.35 -3.19 4.48
C PRO A 17 1.05 -3.23 3.65
N ALA A 18 0.64 -4.40 3.17
CA ALA A 18 -0.59 -4.58 2.39
C ALA A 18 -1.86 -3.95 3.01
N PRO A 19 -2.20 -4.15 4.30
CA PRO A 19 -3.38 -3.54 4.90
C PRO A 19 -3.33 -2.01 4.88
N VAL A 20 -2.17 -1.40 5.09
CA VAL A 20 -2.02 0.06 5.08
C VAL A 20 -2.29 0.61 3.68
N ILE A 21 -1.72 -0.02 2.65
CA ILE A 21 -1.94 0.40 1.25
C ILE A 21 -3.42 0.24 0.86
N ALA A 22 -4.04 -0.87 1.26
CA ALA A 22 -5.46 -1.11 1.00
C ALA A 22 -6.36 -0.06 1.65
N VAL A 23 -6.07 0.34 2.90
CA VAL A 23 -6.78 1.41 3.60
C VAL A 23 -6.62 2.76 2.89
N GLY A 24 -5.42 3.07 2.40
CA GLY A 24 -5.17 4.30 1.63
C GLY A 24 -5.98 4.36 0.33
N ILE A 25 -6.05 3.26 -0.42
CA ILE A 25 -6.88 3.17 -1.63
C ILE A 25 -8.37 3.35 -1.27
N LEU A 26 -8.84 2.65 -0.24
CA LEU A 26 -10.24 2.73 0.20
C LEU A 26 -10.60 4.17 0.59
N ALA A 27 -9.71 4.88 1.29
CA ALA A 27 -9.93 6.28 1.65
C ALA A 27 -10.12 7.17 0.40
N TRP A 28 -9.34 6.96 -0.66
CA TRP A 28 -9.49 7.70 -1.91
C TRP A 28 -10.79 7.35 -2.66
N VAL A 29 -11.21 6.08 -2.64
CA VAL A 29 -12.50 5.65 -3.21
C VAL A 29 -13.67 6.32 -2.46
N VAL A 30 -13.61 6.35 -1.12
CA VAL A 30 -14.61 7.04 -0.29
C VAL A 30 -14.62 8.53 -0.58
N ALA A 31 -13.45 9.19 -0.66
CA ALA A 31 -13.36 10.60 -1.02
C ALA A 31 -13.99 10.88 -2.39
N THR A 32 -13.74 10.03 -3.39
CA THR A 32 -14.35 10.13 -4.73
C THR A 32 -15.88 10.05 -4.63
N ALA A 33 -16.42 9.11 -3.87
CA ALA A 33 -17.86 8.96 -3.68
C ALA A 33 -18.49 10.17 -2.97
N VAL A 34 -17.82 10.73 -1.96
CA VAL A 34 -18.28 11.93 -1.23
C VAL A 34 -18.29 13.15 -2.14
N VAL A 35 -17.22 13.36 -2.91
CA VAL A 35 -17.12 14.49 -3.85
C VAL A 35 -18.18 14.36 -4.93
N PHE A 36 -18.34 13.19 -5.53
CA PHE A 36 -19.36 12.93 -6.54
C PHE A 36 -20.78 13.18 -6.02
N SER A 37 -21.08 12.72 -4.80
CA SER A 37 -22.38 12.93 -4.15
C SER A 37 -22.64 14.40 -3.76
N SER A 38 -21.60 15.23 -3.70
CA SER A 38 -21.71 16.66 -3.34
C SER A 38 -22.03 17.57 -4.54
N GLY A 39 -22.11 17.03 -5.75
CA GLY A 39 -22.44 17.76 -6.98
C GLY A 39 -21.43 18.86 -7.31
N ASP A 40 -21.91 19.98 -7.88
CA ASP A 40 -21.07 21.07 -8.39
C ASP A 40 -20.21 21.76 -7.33
N ARG A 41 -20.56 21.61 -6.03
CA ARG A 41 -19.80 22.25 -4.93
C ARG A 41 -18.35 21.80 -4.87
N TRP A 42 -18.05 20.58 -5.32
CA TRP A 42 -16.69 20.01 -5.27
C TRP A 42 -16.29 19.35 -6.58
N ALA A 43 -16.94 19.68 -7.71
CA ALA A 43 -16.65 19.05 -9.00
C ALA A 43 -15.16 19.16 -9.40
N ASP A 44 -14.52 20.27 -9.07
CA ASP A 44 -13.09 20.51 -9.33
C ASP A 44 -12.15 19.59 -8.53
N ALA A 45 -12.64 18.96 -7.46
CA ALA A 45 -11.86 18.01 -6.66
C ALA A 45 -11.90 16.57 -7.23
N LEU A 46 -12.82 16.27 -8.16
CA LEU A 46 -12.92 14.92 -8.76
C LEU A 46 -11.62 14.46 -9.44
N PRO A 47 -10.93 15.27 -10.26
CA PRO A 47 -9.67 14.86 -10.88
C PRO A 47 -8.59 14.47 -9.84
N THR A 48 -8.53 15.19 -8.72
CA THR A 48 -7.61 14.90 -7.61
C THR A 48 -7.95 13.57 -6.94
N CYS A 49 -9.24 13.32 -6.67
CA CYS A 49 -9.69 12.05 -6.11
C CYS A 49 -9.35 10.86 -7.04
N TRP A 50 -9.60 11.01 -8.34
CA TRP A 50 -9.24 10.02 -9.34
C TRP A 50 -7.73 9.77 -9.41
N THR A 51 -6.92 10.82 -9.33
CA THR A 51 -5.46 10.71 -9.29
C THR A 51 -5.01 9.92 -8.06
N GLY A 52 -5.60 10.19 -6.90
CA GLY A 52 -5.32 9.44 -5.67
C GLY A 52 -5.65 7.95 -5.77
N VAL A 53 -6.81 7.60 -6.34
CA VAL A 53 -7.19 6.20 -6.62
C VAL A 53 -6.20 5.56 -7.60
N ALA A 54 -5.90 6.22 -8.71
CA ALA A 54 -5.01 5.70 -9.74
C ALA A 54 -3.59 5.43 -9.19
N VAL A 55 -3.01 6.40 -8.48
CA VAL A 55 -1.69 6.26 -7.84
C VAL A 55 -1.71 5.13 -6.81
N GLY A 56 -2.78 5.03 -6.01
CA GLY A 56 -2.95 3.94 -5.04
C GLY A 56 -2.97 2.56 -5.70
N VAL A 57 -3.77 2.39 -6.75
CA VAL A 57 -3.87 1.13 -7.52
C VAL A 57 -2.53 0.77 -8.16
N VAL A 58 -1.82 1.73 -8.75
CA VAL A 58 -0.50 1.49 -9.35
C VAL A 58 0.50 1.05 -8.28
N GLY A 59 0.59 1.78 -7.16
CA GLY A 59 1.48 1.45 -6.04
C GLY A 59 1.20 0.06 -5.45
N PHE A 60 -0.07 -0.29 -5.25
CA PHE A 60 -0.46 -1.61 -4.76
C PHE A 60 -0.15 -2.73 -5.75
N THR A 61 -0.38 -2.50 -7.04
CA THR A 61 -0.05 -3.47 -8.09
C THR A 61 1.46 -3.75 -8.11
N LEU A 62 2.29 -2.71 -8.06
CA LEU A 62 3.74 -2.84 -7.95
C LEU A 62 4.16 -3.63 -6.71
N PHE A 63 3.56 -3.32 -5.55
CA PHE A 63 3.80 -4.06 -4.32
C PHE A 63 3.45 -5.55 -4.45
N LEU A 64 2.31 -5.90 -5.06
CA LEU A 64 1.91 -7.29 -5.28
C LEU A 64 2.89 -8.01 -6.21
N ILE A 65 3.34 -7.35 -7.28
CA ILE A 65 4.35 -7.89 -8.20
C ILE A 65 5.66 -8.15 -7.46
N GLN A 66 6.14 -7.19 -6.67
CA GLN A 66 7.35 -7.34 -5.86
C GLN A 66 7.21 -8.47 -4.84
N ARG A 67 6.08 -8.55 -4.13
CA ARG A 67 5.80 -9.61 -3.17
C ARG A 67 5.72 -10.98 -3.83
N ALA A 68 5.16 -11.07 -5.03
CA ALA A 68 5.10 -12.31 -5.79
C ALA A 68 6.49 -12.72 -6.33
N ALA A 69 7.32 -11.76 -6.74
CA ALA A 69 8.70 -12.00 -7.16
C ALA A 69 9.60 -12.46 -6.00
N ALA A 70 9.40 -11.90 -4.80
CA ALA A 70 10.06 -12.34 -3.57
C ALA A 70 9.65 -13.77 -3.18
N ARG A 71 8.34 -14.09 -3.25
CA ARG A 71 7.83 -15.45 -2.99
C ARG A 71 8.30 -16.49 -4.00
N ARG A 72 8.51 -16.10 -5.26
CA ARG A 72 9.06 -16.97 -6.32
C ARG A 72 10.58 -17.19 -6.22
N GLY A 73 11.25 -16.61 -5.21
CA GLY A 73 12.69 -16.81 -5.00
C GLY A 73 13.56 -16.12 -6.05
N SER A 74 13.06 -15.05 -6.69
CA SER A 74 13.88 -14.30 -7.66
C SER A 74 15.12 -13.73 -6.95
N ARG A 75 16.29 -14.12 -7.44
CA ARG A 75 17.64 -13.83 -6.91
C ARG A 75 17.99 -12.32 -6.88
N THR A 76 17.13 -11.47 -7.43
CA THR A 76 17.32 -10.01 -7.54
C THR A 76 16.70 -9.22 -6.38
N ALA A 77 15.95 -9.86 -5.47
CA ALA A 77 15.47 -9.21 -4.26
C ALA A 77 16.67 -8.79 -3.39
N GLN A 78 16.75 -7.49 -3.04
CA GLN A 78 17.80 -6.96 -2.17
C GLN A 78 17.85 -7.79 -0.88
N ARG A 79 18.96 -8.51 -0.72
CA ARG A 79 19.33 -9.15 0.54
C ARG A 79 20.01 -8.09 1.38
N GLY A 80 19.37 -7.67 2.47
CA GLY A 80 19.94 -6.65 3.36
C GLY A 80 18.97 -6.01 4.35
N LEU A 81 17.93 -6.71 4.79
CA LEU A 81 17.07 -6.26 5.90
C LEU A 81 17.16 -7.22 7.10
N THR A 82 18.38 -7.64 7.46
CA THR A 82 18.67 -8.50 8.62
C THR A 82 19.60 -7.82 9.61
#